data_AF-A0A825BFV9-F1
#
_entry.id   AF-A0A825BFV9-F1
#
_cell.length_a   1.000
_cell.length_b   1.000
_cell.length_c   1.000
_cell.angle_alpha   90.00
_cell.angle_beta   90.00
_cell.angle_gamma   90.00
#
_symmetry.space_group_name_H-M   'P 1'
#
loop_
_entity.id
_entity.type
_entity.pdbx_description
1 polymer ?
#
loop_
_entity_poly.entity_id
_entity_poly.type
_entity_poly.pdbx_seq_one_letter_code
_entity_poly.pdbx_strand_id
1 'polypeptide(L)'
;MIELVFVIVILGILAGIAIPRLAATRDDASATKAAMEIKDVITQVAAYYTINGKWADTAVTGTGADAIINTSGQDITTATAGAGLSNLSSTLNAVLGRTGNAPDQWDACISITPNNTDGNIVIAAKADATSYCNTVRLVPAVKDWIELGKTTGIIIGGSGIYK
;
A
#
# COMPACT_ATOMS: atom_id res chain seq x y z
N MET A 1 9.62 -34.28 40.75
CA MET A 1 9.49 -32.80 40.93
C MET A 1 10.52 -32.04 40.08
N ILE A 2 11.75 -32.56 39.92
CA ILE A 2 12.80 -31.90 39.13
C ILE A 2 12.56 -31.96 37.60
N GLU A 3 11.85 -32.97 37.06
CA GLU A 3 11.51 -32.99 35.63
C GLU A 3 10.69 -31.77 35.20
N LEU A 4 9.75 -31.34 36.04
CA LEU A 4 8.85 -30.24 35.71
C LEU A 4 9.60 -28.90 35.68
N VAL A 5 10.59 -28.74 36.56
CA VAL A 5 11.48 -27.57 36.58
C VAL A 5 12.39 -27.54 35.34
N PHE A 6 12.87 -28.69 34.89
CA PHE A 6 13.73 -28.75 33.70
C PHE A 6 12.97 -28.36 32.42
N VAL A 7 11.71 -28.80 32.29
CA VAL A 7 10.86 -28.46 31.13
C VAL A 7 10.59 -26.97 31.05
N ILE A 8 10.24 -26.30 32.16
CA ILE A 8 9.97 -24.86 32.14
C ILE A 8 11.23 -24.04 31.82
N VAL A 9 12.41 -24.49 32.27
CA VAL A 9 13.68 -23.82 31.97
C VAL A 9 14.00 -23.93 30.48
N ILE A 10 13.84 -25.12 29.90
CA ILE A 10 14.06 -25.33 28.46
C ILE A 10 13.07 -24.48 27.64
N LEU A 11 11.78 -24.51 27.98
CA LEU A 11 10.77 -23.69 27.29
C LEU A 11 11.05 -22.19 27.42
N GLY A 12 11.55 -21.74 28.57
CA GLY A 12 11.94 -20.34 28.79
C GLY A 12 13.09 -19.91 27.87
N ILE A 13 14.14 -20.74 27.74
CA ILE A 13 15.28 -20.45 26.86
C ILE A 13 14.86 -20.46 25.38
N LEU A 14 14.07 -21.46 24.96
CA LEU A 14 13.59 -21.55 23.58
C LEU A 14 12.67 -20.38 23.23
N ALA A 15 11.77 -19.97 24.14
CA ALA A 15 10.88 -18.83 23.92
C ALA A 15 11.67 -17.51 23.76
N GLY A 16 12.71 -17.29 24.57
CA GLY A 16 13.55 -16.10 24.49
C GLY A 16 14.24 -15.91 23.14
N ILE A 17 14.64 -17.01 22.48
CA ILE A 17 15.28 -16.97 21.16
C ILE A 17 14.25 -16.89 20.03
N ALA A 18 13.09 -17.53 20.20
CA ALA A 18 12.07 -17.61 19.15
C ALA A 18 11.24 -16.33 18.98
N ILE A 19 10.91 -15.62 20.07
CA ILE A 19 10.04 -14.44 20.03
C ILE A 19 10.60 -13.30 19.16
N PRO A 20 11.88 -12.91 19.28
CA PRO A 20 12.44 -11.84 18.45
C PRO A 20 12.38 -12.16 16.96
N ARG A 21 12.61 -13.43 16.60
CA ARG A 21 12.57 -13.89 15.21
C ARG A 21 11.14 -13.88 14.65
N LEU A 22 10.16 -14.29 15.45
CA LEU A 22 8.74 -14.27 15.05
C LEU A 22 8.22 -12.85 14.84
N ALA A 23 8.65 -11.89 15.67
CA ALA A 23 8.28 -10.49 15.52
C ALA A 23 8.81 -9.91 14.19
N ALA A 24 10.10 -10.10 13.88
CA ALA A 24 10.69 -9.63 12.63
C ALA A 24 10.01 -10.24 11.39
N THR A 25 9.74 -11.56 11.40
CA THR A 25 9.08 -12.21 10.25
C THR A 25 7.64 -11.76 10.02
N ARG A 26 6.94 -11.27 11.05
CA ARG A 26 5.57 -10.75 10.91
C ARG A 26 5.56 -9.39 10.21
N ASP A 27 6.50 -8.52 10.57
CA ASP A 27 6.63 -7.20 9.97
C ASP A 27 7.11 -7.28 8.51
N ASP A 28 8.02 -8.21 8.21
CA ASP A 28 8.46 -8.45 6.83
C ASP A 28 7.33 -9.04 5.96
N ALA A 29 6.51 -9.93 6.54
CA ALA A 29 5.36 -10.50 5.84
C ALA A 29 4.26 -9.47 5.56
N SER A 30 3.95 -8.58 6.53
CA SER A 30 2.99 -7.50 6.31
C SER A 30 3.51 -6.48 5.30
N ALA A 31 4.81 -6.16 5.32
CA ALA A 31 5.42 -5.28 4.32
C ALA A 31 5.38 -5.87 2.90
N THR A 32 5.62 -7.18 2.75
CA THR A 32 5.52 -7.87 1.46
C THR A 32 4.09 -7.90 0.95
N LYS A 33 3.12 -8.14 1.84
CA LYS A 33 1.69 -8.06 1.52
C LYS A 33 1.30 -6.65 1.07
N ALA A 34 1.76 -5.61 1.77
CA ALA A 34 1.54 -4.23 1.37
C ALA A 34 2.08 -3.96 -0.04
N ALA A 35 3.29 -4.41 -0.37
CA ALA A 35 3.85 -4.24 -1.72
C ALA A 35 2.98 -4.89 -2.81
N MET A 36 2.39 -6.07 -2.54
CA MET A 36 1.46 -6.72 -3.48
C MET A 36 0.16 -5.92 -3.63
N GLU A 37 -0.41 -5.42 -2.53
CA GLU A 37 -1.61 -4.58 -2.57
C GLU A 37 -1.34 -3.27 -3.31
N ILE A 38 -0.20 -2.63 -3.08
CA ILE A 38 0.23 -1.40 -3.78
C ILE A 38 0.33 -1.67 -5.28
N LYS A 39 0.96 -2.78 -5.69
CA LYS A 39 1.05 -3.17 -7.11
C LYS A 39 -0.33 -3.32 -7.76
N ASP A 40 -1.23 -3.98 -7.07
CA ASP A 40 -2.59 -4.21 -7.54
C ASP A 40 -3.36 -2.90 -7.66
N VAL A 41 -3.23 -1.99 -6.69
CA VAL A 41 -3.78 -0.63 -6.76
C VAL A 41 -3.22 0.13 -7.96
N ILE A 42 -1.91 0.15 -8.17
CA ILE A 42 -1.28 0.80 -9.33
C ILE A 42 -1.84 0.24 -10.63
N THR A 43 -2.04 -1.08 -10.71
CA THR A 43 -2.56 -1.76 -11.91
C THR A 43 -4.02 -1.39 -12.18
N GLN A 44 -4.87 -1.37 -11.15
CA GLN A 44 -6.28 -0.99 -11.27
C GLN A 44 -6.42 0.48 -11.66
N VAL A 45 -5.62 1.36 -11.06
CA VAL A 45 -5.53 2.78 -11.39
C VAL A 45 -5.05 2.93 -12.84
N ALA A 46 -3.96 2.27 -13.25
CA ALA A 46 -3.50 2.28 -14.65
C ALA A 46 -4.56 1.77 -15.66
N ALA A 47 -5.33 0.75 -15.29
CA ALA A 47 -6.44 0.25 -16.10
C ALA A 47 -7.53 1.31 -16.27
N TYR A 48 -7.86 2.06 -15.21
CA TYR A 48 -8.81 3.18 -15.27
C TYR A 48 -8.37 4.22 -16.32
N TYR A 49 -7.09 4.62 -16.32
CA TYR A 49 -6.57 5.56 -17.32
C TYR A 49 -6.60 5.00 -18.74
N THR A 50 -6.33 3.69 -18.90
CA THR A 50 -6.37 3.03 -20.21
C THR A 50 -7.79 3.01 -20.79
N ILE A 51 -8.81 2.84 -19.96
CA ILE A 51 -10.22 2.80 -20.38
C ILE A 51 -10.75 4.21 -20.65
N ASN A 52 -10.46 5.17 -19.77
CA ASN A 52 -11.06 6.52 -19.83
C ASN A 52 -10.21 7.53 -20.60
N GLY A 53 -8.94 7.22 -20.87
CA GLY A 53 -7.96 8.11 -21.50
C GLY A 53 -7.47 9.27 -20.63
N LYS A 54 -8.01 9.40 -19.41
CA LYS A 54 -7.64 10.41 -18.42
C LYS A 54 -8.06 9.97 -17.01
N TRP A 55 -7.40 10.53 -16.01
CA TRP A 55 -7.82 10.54 -14.61
C TRP A 55 -9.04 11.44 -14.43
N ALA A 56 -9.88 11.13 -13.45
CA ALA A 56 -11.03 11.95 -13.10
C ALA A 56 -10.58 13.26 -12.44
N ASP A 57 -10.86 14.41 -13.08
CA ASP A 57 -10.59 15.75 -12.54
C ASP A 57 -11.66 16.23 -11.55
N THR A 58 -12.86 15.64 -11.62
CA THR A 58 -13.99 15.96 -10.73
C THR A 58 -14.55 14.66 -10.16
N ALA A 59 -14.86 14.66 -8.87
CA ALA A 59 -15.55 13.54 -8.24
C ALA A 59 -16.99 13.46 -8.77
N VAL A 60 -17.42 12.26 -9.16
CA VAL A 60 -18.83 11.97 -9.45
C VAL A 60 -19.44 11.38 -8.19
N THR A 61 -20.23 12.18 -7.49
CA THR A 61 -20.90 11.77 -6.25
C THR A 61 -22.15 10.96 -6.60
N GLY A 62 -22.12 9.65 -6.30
CA GLY A 62 -23.24 8.74 -6.48
C GLY A 62 -22.99 7.42 -5.73
N THR A 63 -24.01 6.56 -5.66
CA THR A 63 -23.91 5.21 -5.06
C THR A 63 -23.85 4.09 -6.11
N GLY A 64 -23.80 4.46 -7.39
CA GLY A 64 -23.84 3.53 -8.52
C GLY A 64 -22.49 3.31 -9.22
N ALA A 65 -22.53 2.61 -10.35
CA ALA A 65 -21.36 2.27 -11.16
C ALA A 65 -20.60 3.49 -11.72
N ASP A 66 -21.25 4.65 -11.79
CA ASP A 66 -20.65 5.88 -12.33
C ASP A 66 -19.92 6.71 -11.27
N ALA A 67 -20.02 6.34 -9.99
CA ALA A 67 -19.35 7.06 -8.92
C ALA A 67 -17.83 6.97 -9.09
N ILE A 68 -17.11 8.08 -8.92
CA ILE A 68 -15.64 8.12 -8.96
C ILE A 68 -15.12 9.22 -8.06
N ILE A 69 -13.97 8.99 -7.43
CA ILE A 69 -13.26 10.04 -6.67
C ILE A 69 -12.53 10.99 -7.64
N ASN A 70 -12.22 12.20 -7.17
CA ASN A 70 -11.23 13.02 -7.86
C ASN A 70 -9.86 12.34 -7.73
N THR A 71 -9.22 12.05 -8.85
CA THR A 71 -7.96 11.30 -8.91
C THR A 71 -6.81 12.15 -9.44
N SER A 72 -7.08 13.09 -10.34
CA SER A 72 -6.05 13.91 -10.99
C SER A 72 -5.43 14.90 -10.00
N GLY A 73 -4.12 14.76 -9.77
CA GLY A 73 -3.35 15.59 -8.83
C GLY A 73 -3.72 15.38 -7.36
N GLN A 74 -4.51 14.36 -7.05
CA GLN A 74 -4.92 14.03 -5.67
C GLN A 74 -4.18 12.79 -5.16
N ASP A 75 -3.84 12.78 -3.87
CA ASP A 75 -3.38 11.55 -3.22
C ASP A 75 -4.56 10.62 -2.94
N ILE A 76 -4.73 9.60 -3.78
CA ILE A 76 -5.84 8.65 -3.69
C ILE A 76 -5.79 7.81 -2.41
N THR A 77 -4.63 7.73 -1.74
CA THR A 77 -4.48 7.03 -0.45
C THR A 77 -5.06 7.79 0.73
N THR A 78 -5.50 9.05 0.53
CA THR A 78 -6.24 9.82 1.54
C THR A 78 -7.74 9.87 1.29
N ALA A 79 -8.21 9.16 0.25
CA ALA A 79 -9.62 9.09 -0.09
C ALA A 79 -10.44 8.42 1.02
N THR A 80 -11.74 8.70 1.05
CA THR A 80 -12.67 7.97 1.92
C THR A 80 -13.15 6.71 1.21
N ALA A 81 -13.16 5.57 1.93
CA ALA A 81 -13.72 4.33 1.42
C ALA A 81 -15.20 4.51 1.01
N GLY A 82 -15.57 3.98 -0.15
CA GLY A 82 -16.90 4.14 -0.73
C GLY A 82 -16.97 3.73 -2.20
N ALA A 83 -18.16 3.88 -2.80
CA ALA A 83 -18.45 3.44 -4.16
C ALA A 83 -17.50 4.05 -5.22
N GLY A 84 -17.17 5.35 -5.08
CA GLY A 84 -16.27 6.02 -6.00
C GLY A 84 -14.84 5.47 -5.95
N LEU A 85 -14.39 5.01 -4.79
CA LEU A 85 -13.08 4.38 -4.67
C LEU A 85 -13.13 2.92 -5.13
N SER A 86 -14.20 2.17 -4.87
CA SER A 86 -14.32 0.79 -5.36
C SER A 86 -14.35 0.68 -6.88
N ASN A 87 -14.89 1.70 -7.57
CA ASN A 87 -14.90 1.76 -9.03
C ASN A 87 -13.52 2.13 -9.62
N LEU A 88 -12.65 2.77 -8.85
CA LEU A 88 -11.25 3.02 -9.21
C LEU A 88 -10.37 1.82 -8.87
N SER A 89 -10.41 1.42 -7.60
CA SER A 89 -9.67 0.29 -7.06
C SER A 89 -10.40 -0.32 -5.85
N SER A 90 -10.84 -1.56 -5.99
CA SER A 90 -11.45 -2.33 -4.91
C SER A 90 -10.45 -2.64 -3.80
N THR A 91 -9.19 -2.85 -4.17
CA THR A 91 -8.09 -3.13 -3.24
C THR A 91 -7.79 -1.91 -2.38
N LEU A 92 -7.66 -0.72 -2.97
CA LEU A 92 -7.46 0.51 -2.21
C LEU A 92 -8.66 0.80 -1.30
N ASN A 93 -9.88 0.54 -1.79
CA ASN A 93 -11.09 0.66 -0.97
C ASN A 93 -11.07 -0.26 0.26
N ALA A 94 -10.61 -1.50 0.09
CA ALA A 94 -10.46 -2.44 1.21
C ALA A 94 -9.38 -2.00 2.20
N VAL A 95 -8.27 -1.41 1.73
CA VAL A 95 -7.19 -0.88 2.58
C VAL A 95 -7.68 0.31 3.41
N LEU A 96 -8.31 1.30 2.78
CA LEU A 96 -8.85 2.49 3.46
C LEU A 96 -10.05 2.17 4.36
N GLY A 97 -10.73 1.04 4.13
CA GLY A 97 -11.78 0.52 4.99
C GLY A 97 -11.28 -0.18 6.27
N ARG A 98 -9.97 -0.42 6.42
CA ARG A 98 -9.40 -1.04 7.63
C ARG A 98 -9.53 -0.07 8.79
N THR A 99 -10.21 -0.47 9.86
CA THR A 99 -10.34 0.34 11.08
C THR A 99 -9.37 -0.14 12.17
N GLY A 100 -8.99 0.78 13.08
CA GLY A 100 -8.36 0.45 14.36
C GLY A 100 -6.86 0.13 14.36
N ASN A 101 -6.01 1.00 13.78
CA ASN A 101 -4.55 0.82 13.73
C ASN A 101 -4.16 -0.61 13.33
N ALA A 102 -4.87 -1.17 12.34
CA ALA A 102 -4.53 -2.49 11.84
C ALA A 102 -3.08 -2.45 11.35
N PRO A 103 -2.22 -3.42 11.71
CA PRO A 103 -0.78 -3.38 11.47
C PRO A 103 -0.37 -3.33 9.98
N ASP A 104 -1.34 -3.38 9.06
CA ASP A 104 -1.15 -3.46 7.61
C ASP A 104 -1.69 -2.21 6.87
N GLN A 105 -1.86 -1.07 7.54
CA GLN A 105 -2.32 0.20 6.92
C GLN A 105 -1.15 0.89 6.20
N TRP A 106 -0.82 0.44 4.99
CA TRP A 106 0.25 1.02 4.19
C TRP A 106 -0.13 2.35 3.54
N ASP A 107 -1.41 2.72 3.54
CA ASP A 107 -1.93 4.00 3.02
C ASP A 107 -1.37 5.22 3.79
N ALA A 108 -0.96 5.04 5.05
CA ALA A 108 -0.22 6.06 5.80
C ALA A 108 1.26 6.17 5.38
N CYS A 109 1.83 5.12 4.78
CA CYS A 109 3.25 5.04 4.48
C CYS A 109 3.63 5.64 3.13
N ILE A 110 2.74 5.59 2.13
CA ILE A 110 3.01 6.12 0.79
C ILE A 110 1.82 6.95 0.29
N SER A 111 2.09 7.88 -0.62
CA SER A 111 1.07 8.54 -1.43
C SER A 111 1.06 7.95 -2.83
N ILE A 112 -0.11 7.92 -3.46
CA ILE A 112 -0.29 7.56 -4.86
C ILE A 112 -1.04 8.72 -5.51
N THR A 113 -0.39 9.41 -6.44
CA THR A 113 -0.92 10.63 -7.06
C THR A 113 -0.88 10.49 -8.58
N PRO A 114 -2.00 10.08 -9.20
CA PRO A 114 -2.15 10.13 -10.65
C PRO A 114 -2.19 11.58 -11.14
N ASN A 115 -1.52 11.91 -12.25
CA ASN A 115 -1.54 13.26 -12.83
C ASN A 115 -1.89 13.22 -14.31
N ASN A 116 -2.91 14.01 -14.71
CA ASN A 116 -3.32 14.13 -16.11
C ASN A 116 -2.33 14.93 -16.96
N THR A 117 -1.58 15.86 -16.36
CA THR A 117 -0.63 16.73 -17.08
C THR A 117 0.49 15.92 -17.71
N ASP A 118 1.02 14.95 -16.96
CA ASP A 118 2.16 14.14 -17.36
C ASP A 118 1.76 12.71 -17.79
N GLY A 119 0.48 12.33 -17.62
CA GLY A 119 -0.01 10.98 -17.91
C GLY A 119 0.65 9.89 -17.05
N ASN A 120 1.10 10.25 -15.84
CA ASN A 120 1.86 9.38 -14.95
C ASN A 120 1.14 9.14 -13.61
N ILE A 121 1.65 8.17 -12.85
CA ILE A 121 1.30 7.94 -11.44
C ILE A 121 2.55 8.21 -10.61
N VAL A 122 2.50 9.20 -9.73
CA VAL A 122 3.59 9.53 -8.81
C VAL A 122 3.39 8.79 -7.51
N ILE A 123 4.39 8.04 -7.07
CA ILE A 123 4.41 7.42 -5.75
C ILE A 123 5.47 8.10 -4.90
N ALA A 124 5.10 8.56 -3.70
CA ALA A 124 6.03 9.21 -2.80
C ALA A 124 5.91 8.66 -1.37
N ALA A 125 6.99 8.79 -0.61
CA ALA A 125 6.98 8.47 0.81
C ALA A 125 6.25 9.58 1.58
N LYS A 126 5.33 9.19 2.47
CA LYS A 126 4.72 10.10 3.44
C LYS A 126 5.65 10.37 4.63
N ALA A 127 5.31 11.35 5.48
CA ALA A 127 6.12 11.72 6.63
C ALA A 127 6.16 10.66 7.75
N ASP A 128 5.25 9.68 7.75
CA ASP A 128 5.22 8.64 8.79
C ASP A 128 6.50 7.79 8.80
N ALA A 129 7.13 7.70 9.98
CA ALA A 129 8.42 7.06 10.20
C ALA A 129 8.32 5.83 11.13
N THR A 130 7.12 5.23 11.22
CA THR A 130 6.92 4.00 11.99
C THR A 130 7.83 2.88 11.45
N SER A 131 8.20 1.92 12.32
CA SER A 131 9.02 0.77 11.92
C SER A 131 8.42 0.06 10.70
N TYR A 132 7.10 -0.12 10.69
CA TYR A 132 6.34 -0.68 9.57
C TYR A 132 6.51 0.12 8.27
N CYS A 133 6.31 1.45 8.29
CA CYS A 133 6.45 2.25 7.07
C CYS A 133 7.89 2.24 6.52
N ASN A 134 8.89 2.15 7.39
CA ASN A 134 10.27 1.97 6.95
C ASN A 134 10.45 0.61 6.27
N THR A 135 9.94 -0.48 6.85
CA THR A 135 10.00 -1.83 6.24
C THR A 135 9.28 -1.87 4.89
N VAL A 136 8.08 -1.29 4.77
CA VAL A 136 7.33 -1.20 3.51
C VAL A 136 8.12 -0.47 2.42
N ARG A 137 8.73 0.67 2.75
CA ARG A 137 9.52 1.48 1.79
C ARG A 137 10.85 0.84 1.41
N LEU A 138 11.35 -0.10 2.22
CA LEU A 138 12.57 -0.86 1.94
C LEU A 138 12.32 -2.08 1.04
N VAL A 139 11.06 -2.45 0.81
CA VAL A 139 10.74 -3.48 -0.19
C VAL A 139 11.24 -3.00 -1.56
N PRO A 140 12.05 -3.79 -2.29
CA PRO A 140 12.73 -3.33 -3.51
C PRO A 140 11.80 -2.67 -4.54
N ALA A 141 10.65 -3.30 -4.83
CA ALA A 141 9.68 -2.75 -5.77
C ALA A 141 9.09 -1.39 -5.32
N VAL A 142 8.76 -1.26 -4.03
CA VAL A 142 8.20 -0.01 -3.47
C VAL A 142 9.24 1.10 -3.50
N LYS A 143 10.49 0.78 -3.17
CA LYS A 143 11.60 1.71 -3.25
C LYS A 143 11.78 2.23 -4.68
N ASP A 144 11.80 1.34 -5.66
CA ASP A 144 11.96 1.70 -7.07
C ASP A 144 10.80 2.59 -7.55
N TRP A 145 9.57 2.31 -7.16
CA TRP A 145 8.42 3.18 -7.48
C TRP A 145 8.53 4.56 -6.85
N ILE A 146 9.02 4.67 -5.61
CA ILE A 146 9.26 5.96 -4.95
C ILE A 146 10.37 6.74 -5.67
N GLU A 147 11.43 6.06 -6.12
CA GLU A 147 12.51 6.68 -6.88
C GLU A 147 12.03 7.16 -8.26
N LEU A 148 11.21 6.37 -8.95
CA LEU A 148 10.54 6.79 -10.19
C LEU A 148 9.64 8.00 -9.95
N GLY A 149 8.89 8.03 -8.84
CA GLY A 149 8.04 9.16 -8.46
C GLY A 149 8.76 10.49 -8.33
N LYS A 150 10.06 10.49 -7.95
CA LYS A 150 10.86 11.73 -7.85
C LYS A 150 11.30 12.31 -9.19
N THR A 151 11.26 11.52 -10.27
CA THR A 151 11.81 11.91 -11.58
C THR A 151 10.70 12.05 -12.61
N THR A 152 10.09 10.93 -12.99
CA THR A 152 9.11 10.86 -14.10
C THR A 152 7.75 10.34 -13.68
N GLY A 153 7.63 9.74 -12.50
CA GLY A 153 6.50 8.89 -12.14
C GLY A 153 6.46 7.59 -12.95
N ILE A 154 5.44 6.78 -12.67
CA ILE A 154 5.11 5.56 -13.40
C ILE A 154 4.29 5.95 -14.63
N ILE A 155 4.87 5.81 -15.82
CA ILE A 155 4.19 6.09 -17.09
C ILE A 155 3.28 4.92 -17.46
N ILE A 156 2.03 5.20 -17.82
CA ILE A 156 1.07 4.16 -18.24
C ILE A 156 1.53 3.54 -19.57
N GLY A 157 1.68 2.21 -19.60
CA GLY A 157 2.24 1.47 -20.74
C GLY A 157 3.78 1.35 -20.73
N GLY A 158 4.47 1.95 -19.76
CA GLY A 158 5.90 1.75 -19.52
C GLY A 158 6.18 0.51 -18.66
N SER A 159 7.42 0.02 -18.67
CA SER A 159 7.83 -1.15 -17.86
C SER A 159 7.90 -0.88 -16.35
N GLY A 160 7.71 0.37 -15.91
CA GLY A 160 7.83 0.77 -14.50
C GLY A 160 6.85 0.08 -13.54
N ILE A 161 5.74 -0.45 -14.05
CA ILE A 161 4.72 -1.18 -13.27
C ILE A 161 5.15 -2.63 -12.97
N TYR A 162 6.06 -3.20 -13.79
CA TYR A 162 6.42 -4.62 -13.74
C TYR A 162 7.82 -4.91 -13.17
N LYS A 163 8.52 -3.87 -12.70
CA LYS A 163 9.81 -4.03 -12.01
C LYS A 163 9.62 -4.58 -10.59
#